data_AF-A0A816BM77-F1
#
_entry.id   AF-A0A816BM77-F1
#
_cell.length_a   1.000
_cell.length_b   1.000
_cell.length_c   1.000
_cell.angle_alpha   90.00
_cell.angle_beta   90.00
_cell.angle_gamma   90.00
#
_symmetry.space_group_name_H-M   'P 1'
#
loop_
_entity.id
_entity.type
_entity.pdbx_description
1 polymer ?
#
loop_
_entity_poly.entity_id
_entity_poly.type
_entity_poly.pdbx_seq_one_letter_code
_entity_poly.pdbx_strand_id
1 'polypeptide(L)'
;MASNNKYEYLNETSIDELLLCPLCKSPFVDPMSSPCQHTVCCQCIKKWLKKSSTCPICRKSLVENDLKPVTERILLQMLHRLKVKCTECGQTDLERGNFNDHIEKACTNSTVECPSAVIKCPWRGQRDQLNDHLATCAFEPIRPMFSELINENRQLKEQVQQLQMNNQRLQDTAAREMNTTGFLDDNRPPKDIIDTSEPRSKIKLHQKELYDMDMEYVVQEAIIRKQCKILDLSANHIRSEGASALANVLGTNPILEELYLDHNCVSDMGAQLLAQAISANNTHLRVLYLGSNSITYEGAQHLAEMLKTNRTLNRLYLFENNIGDRGIQLLAQVLTHHNRTVTDVDLNGNMLESDLTADFLVEMLKSNQSLKTLRVCKCNLSETSKIRLRDTVRSKRDFKLRV
;
A
#
# COMPACT_ATOMS: atom_id res chain seq x y z
N MET A 1 -0.02 43.41 18.16
CA MET A 1 0.98 42.46 18.68
C MET A 1 1.64 41.79 17.50
N ALA A 2 2.95 42.03 17.41
CA ALA A 2 3.85 41.90 16.27
C ALA A 2 3.50 40.81 15.24
N SER A 3 3.16 41.23 14.02
CA SER A 3 3.41 40.42 12.83
C SER A 3 4.91 40.15 12.77
N ASN A 4 5.27 38.89 12.60
CA ASN A 4 6.64 38.35 12.53
C ASN A 4 7.36 38.79 11.25
N ASN A 5 7.13 40.02 10.80
CA ASN A 5 7.66 40.59 9.58
C ASN A 5 9.01 41.23 9.92
N LYS A 6 10.05 40.83 9.21
CA LYS A 6 11.42 41.36 9.36
C LYS A 6 11.58 42.78 8.77
N TYR A 7 10.48 43.51 8.64
CA TYR A 7 10.44 44.83 8.03
C TYR A 7 9.39 45.74 8.65
N GLU A 8 9.65 47.05 8.57
CA GLU A 8 8.75 48.14 8.95
C GLU A 8 8.43 49.00 7.73
N TYR A 9 7.23 49.56 7.62
CA TYR A 9 6.91 50.48 6.52
C TYR A 9 7.47 51.87 6.82
N LEU A 10 8.12 52.49 5.83
CA LEU A 10 8.78 53.79 6.06
C LEU A 10 7.80 54.95 6.23
N ASN A 11 6.64 54.89 5.57
CA ASN A 11 5.63 55.95 5.61
C ASN A 11 4.23 55.37 5.88
N GLU A 12 4.02 54.74 7.04
CA GLU A 12 2.73 54.10 7.38
C GLU A 12 1.51 55.03 7.23
N THR A 13 1.68 56.32 7.53
CA THR A 13 0.62 57.33 7.46
C THR A 13 0.33 57.82 6.04
N SER A 14 1.17 57.51 5.06
CA SER A 14 0.98 57.94 3.66
C SER A 14 0.57 56.78 2.74
N ILE A 15 0.27 55.60 3.29
CA ILE A 15 -0.21 54.46 2.52
C ILE A 15 -1.67 54.71 2.15
N ASP A 16 -1.99 54.59 0.87
CA ASP A 16 -3.34 54.71 0.34
C ASP A 16 -4.31 53.77 1.09
N GLU A 17 -5.44 54.30 1.56
CA GLU A 17 -6.46 53.54 2.30
C GLU A 17 -6.99 52.34 1.50
N LEU A 18 -6.96 52.41 0.16
CA LEU A 18 -7.36 51.32 -0.73
C LEU A 18 -6.44 50.09 -0.63
N LEU A 19 -5.24 50.25 -0.09
CA LEU A 19 -4.28 49.17 0.12
C LEU A 19 -4.40 48.53 1.51
N LEU A 20 -5.24 49.08 2.40
CA LEU A 20 -5.37 48.65 3.78
C LEU A 20 -6.48 47.61 3.96
N CYS A 21 -6.18 46.59 4.75
CA CYS A 21 -7.16 45.59 5.13
C CYS A 21 -8.16 46.18 6.14
N PRO A 22 -9.48 46.07 5.90
CA PRO A 22 -10.48 46.67 6.77
C PRO A 22 -10.52 46.05 8.18
N LEU A 23 -10.01 44.83 8.34
CA LEU A 23 -9.97 44.11 9.62
C LEU A 23 -8.74 44.45 10.49
N CYS A 24 -7.54 44.48 9.90
CA CYS A 24 -6.31 44.72 10.66
C CYS A 24 -5.75 46.14 10.50
N LYS A 25 -6.31 46.95 9.59
CA LYS A 25 -5.90 48.32 9.29
C LYS A 25 -4.44 48.46 8.84
N SER A 26 -3.86 47.36 8.35
CA SER A 26 -2.50 47.32 7.79
C SER A 26 -2.57 46.97 6.30
N PRO A 27 -1.52 47.27 5.51
CA PRO A 27 -1.47 46.90 4.10
C PRO A 27 -1.73 45.41 3.89
N PHE A 28 -2.47 45.05 2.84
CA PHE A 28 -2.88 43.65 2.61
C PHE A 28 -1.69 42.68 2.59
N VAL A 29 -1.80 41.57 3.33
CA VAL A 29 -0.88 40.41 3.29
C VAL A 29 -1.66 39.22 2.76
N ASP A 30 -1.19 38.66 1.64
CA ASP A 30 -1.86 37.60 0.88
C ASP A 30 -3.37 37.89 0.72
N PRO A 31 -3.74 38.96 -0.02
CA PRO A 31 -5.13 39.39 -0.12
C PRO A 31 -6.01 38.30 -0.74
N MET A 32 -7.14 38.01 -0.09
CA MET A 32 -8.17 37.08 -0.54
C MET A 32 -9.43 37.87 -0.89
N SER A 33 -10.01 37.58 -2.04
CA SER A 33 -11.31 38.10 -2.48
C SER A 33 -12.41 37.07 -2.22
N SER A 34 -13.52 37.56 -1.69
CA SER A 34 -14.75 36.78 -1.51
C SER A 34 -15.66 36.89 -2.74
N PRO A 35 -16.64 35.98 -2.94
CA PRO A 35 -17.61 36.10 -4.03
C PRO A 35 -18.41 37.41 -4.01
N CYS A 36 -18.54 38.04 -2.84
CA CYS A 36 -19.16 39.36 -2.69
C CYS A 36 -18.22 40.54 -2.98
N GLN A 37 -17.08 40.30 -3.65
CA GLN A 37 -16.09 41.30 -4.09
C GLN A 37 -15.40 42.10 -2.96
N HIS A 38 -15.38 41.57 -1.74
CA HIS A 38 -14.63 42.19 -0.65
C HIS A 38 -13.27 41.52 -0.45
N THR A 39 -12.24 42.35 -0.30
CA THR A 39 -10.84 41.94 -0.13
C THR A 39 -10.36 42.11 1.31
N VAL A 40 -9.69 41.09 1.83
CA VAL A 40 -9.17 41.01 3.22
C VAL A 40 -7.89 40.17 3.23
N CYS A 41 -6.99 40.37 4.21
CA CYS A 41 -5.81 39.51 4.35
C CYS A 41 -6.21 38.04 4.60
N CYS A 42 -5.48 37.09 4.02
CA CYS A 42 -5.72 35.65 4.19
C CYS A 42 -5.83 35.24 5.67
N GLN A 43 -4.90 35.68 6.53
CA GLN A 43 -4.96 35.34 7.95
C GLN A 43 -6.12 36.01 8.68
N CYS A 44 -6.52 37.23 8.27
CA CYS A 44 -7.62 37.94 8.90
C CYS A 44 -8.96 37.24 8.62
N ILE A 45 -9.20 36.83 7.37
CA ILE A 45 -10.43 36.13 7.02
C ILE A 45 -10.48 34.72 7.62
N LYS A 46 -9.37 33.99 7.65
CA LYS A 46 -9.32 32.67 8.33
C LYS A 46 -9.62 32.78 9.82
N LYS A 47 -9.10 33.80 10.51
CA LYS A 47 -9.41 34.06 11.93
C LYS A 47 -10.89 34.41 12.13
N TRP A 48 -11.49 35.14 11.20
CA TRP A 48 -12.91 35.49 11.25
C TRP A 48 -13.82 34.27 11.00
N LEU A 49 -13.52 33.48 9.97
CA LEU A 49 -14.33 32.31 9.58
C LEU A 49 -14.35 31.20 10.63
N LYS A 50 -13.34 31.14 11.52
CA LYS A 50 -13.38 30.29 12.72
C LYS A 50 -14.49 30.64 13.71
N LYS A 51 -15.01 31.88 13.67
CA LYS A 51 -16.01 32.39 14.62
C LYS A 51 -17.37 32.68 13.96
N SER A 52 -17.39 32.91 12.65
CA SER A 52 -18.59 33.32 11.92
C SER A 52 -18.53 32.82 10.48
N SER A 53 -19.61 32.24 9.98
CA SER A 53 -19.75 31.78 8.59
C SER A 53 -20.22 32.88 7.62
N THR A 54 -19.85 34.13 7.90
CA THR A 54 -20.28 35.30 7.11
C THR A 54 -19.12 36.22 6.74
N CYS A 55 -19.29 36.96 5.65
CA CYS A 55 -18.36 38.01 5.24
C CYS A 55 -18.25 39.10 6.32
N PRO A 56 -17.04 39.48 6.75
CA PRO A 56 -16.82 40.48 7.81
C PRO A 56 -17.33 41.88 7.46
N ILE A 57 -17.56 42.18 6.18
CA ILE A 57 -17.90 43.52 5.71
C ILE A 57 -19.40 43.62 5.40
N CYS A 58 -19.96 42.67 4.64
CA CYS A 58 -21.36 42.72 4.20
C CYS A 58 -22.28 41.66 4.84
N ARG A 59 -21.75 40.79 5.71
CA ARG A 59 -22.47 39.72 6.44
C ARG A 59 -23.18 38.66 5.57
N LYS A 60 -22.93 38.61 4.26
CA LYS A 60 -23.37 37.49 3.39
C LYS A 60 -22.71 36.17 3.80
N SER A 61 -23.38 35.06 3.59
CA SER A 61 -22.83 33.71 3.85
C SER A 61 -21.51 33.50 3.10
N LEU A 62 -20.51 32.94 3.77
CA LEU A 62 -19.17 32.73 3.23
C LEU A 62 -18.50 31.52 3.90
N VAL A 63 -18.00 30.58 3.10
CA VAL A 63 -17.16 29.47 3.58
C VAL A 63 -15.74 29.56 3.00
N GLU A 64 -14.77 28.89 3.62
CA GLU A 64 -13.35 29.04 3.25
C GLU A 64 -13.05 28.65 1.80
N ASN A 65 -13.77 27.67 1.25
CA ASN A 65 -13.63 27.22 -0.14
C ASN A 65 -14.06 28.27 -1.18
N ASP A 66 -14.84 29.27 -0.79
CA ASP A 66 -15.31 30.32 -1.70
C ASP A 66 -14.28 31.43 -1.92
N LEU A 67 -13.22 31.47 -1.11
CA LEU A 67 -12.20 32.51 -1.15
C LEU A 67 -11.22 32.27 -2.29
N LYS A 68 -10.95 33.32 -3.08
CA LYS A 68 -9.95 33.29 -4.15
C LYS A 68 -8.82 34.25 -3.84
N PRO A 69 -7.54 33.88 -4.05
CA PRO A 69 -6.45 34.84 -4.00
C PRO A 69 -6.70 35.98 -4.98
N VAL A 70 -6.42 37.21 -4.59
CA VAL A 70 -6.51 38.34 -5.51
C VAL A 70 -5.39 38.20 -6.56
N THR A 71 -5.78 38.13 -7.83
CA THR A 71 -4.86 38.08 -8.97
C THR A 71 -4.79 39.40 -9.74
N GLU A 72 -5.51 40.43 -9.29
CA GLU A 72 -5.54 41.75 -9.92
C GLU A 72 -4.16 42.40 -9.87
N ARG A 73 -3.57 42.59 -11.06
CA ARG A 73 -2.17 43.05 -11.20
C ARG A 73 -1.93 44.43 -10.58
N ILE A 74 -2.90 45.33 -10.69
CA ILE A 74 -2.75 46.72 -10.22
C ILE A 74 -2.58 46.76 -8.71
N LEU A 75 -3.49 46.13 -7.95
CA LEU A 75 -3.41 46.08 -6.49
C LEU A 75 -2.10 45.46 -6.01
N LEU A 76 -1.72 44.31 -6.59
CA LEU A 76 -0.48 43.62 -6.23
C LEU A 76 0.77 44.45 -6.55
N GLN A 77 0.81 45.11 -7.71
CA GLN A 77 1.93 46.00 -8.06
C GLN A 77 2.03 47.21 -7.13
N MET A 78 0.90 47.80 -6.74
CA MET A 78 0.87 48.91 -5.78
C MET A 78 1.36 48.45 -4.40
N LEU A 79 0.92 47.28 -3.92
CA LEU A 79 1.40 46.69 -2.68
C LEU A 79 2.91 46.37 -2.71
N HIS A 80 3.42 45.86 -3.83
CA HIS A 80 4.83 45.53 -3.98
C HIS A 80 5.75 46.76 -3.94
N ARG A 81 5.28 47.90 -4.45
CA ARG A 81 6.02 49.17 -4.48
C ARG A 81 6.10 49.90 -3.15
N LEU A 82 5.35 49.46 -2.14
CA LEU A 82 5.42 50.05 -0.80
C LEU A 82 6.85 49.96 -0.27
N LYS A 83 7.36 51.09 0.24
CA LYS A 83 8.73 51.18 0.76
C LYS A 83 8.79 50.69 2.20
N VAL A 84 9.75 49.82 2.46
CA VAL A 84 9.99 49.19 3.75
C VAL A 84 11.45 49.34 4.18
N LYS A 85 11.66 49.27 5.49
CA LYS A 85 12.95 49.20 6.15
C LYS A 85 13.15 47.79 6.69
N CYS A 86 14.32 47.20 6.46
CA CYS A 86 14.71 45.94 7.07
C CYS A 86 14.98 46.13 8.57
N THR A 87 14.34 45.34 9.43
CA THR A 87 14.57 45.41 10.88
C THR A 87 15.87 44.72 11.30
N GLU A 88 16.44 43.88 10.44
CA GLU A 88 17.66 43.11 10.74
C GLU A 88 18.94 43.92 10.47
N CYS A 89 19.06 44.52 9.28
CA CYS A 89 20.25 45.27 8.86
C CYS A 89 20.04 46.79 8.82
N GLY A 90 18.80 47.27 8.99
CA GLY A 90 18.46 48.69 8.96
C GLY A 90 18.36 49.32 7.57
N GLN A 91 18.58 48.58 6.48
CA GLN A 91 18.48 49.10 5.11
C GLN A 91 17.07 49.65 4.82
N THR A 92 17.01 50.88 4.30
CA THR A 92 15.78 51.59 3.94
C THR A 92 15.51 51.54 2.43
N ASP A 93 14.37 52.09 2.00
CA ASP A 93 13.93 52.22 0.60
C ASP A 93 13.78 50.91 -0.19
N LEU A 94 13.66 49.79 0.52
CA LEU A 94 13.38 48.49 -0.07
C LEU A 94 11.93 48.44 -0.53
N GLU A 95 11.69 47.83 -1.68
CA GLU A 95 10.32 47.53 -2.11
C GLU A 95 9.83 46.29 -1.40
N ARG A 96 8.62 46.34 -0.84
CA ARG A 96 7.99 45.21 -0.15
C ARG A 96 8.00 43.94 -1.01
N GLY A 97 7.76 44.05 -2.32
CA GLY A 97 7.78 42.92 -3.25
C GLY A 97 9.15 42.25 -3.36
N ASN A 98 10.23 43.01 -3.19
CA ASN A 98 11.62 42.54 -3.31
C ASN A 98 12.26 42.30 -1.93
N PHE A 99 11.50 42.45 -0.84
CA PHE A 99 12.05 42.35 0.50
C PHE A 99 12.60 40.94 0.80
N ASN A 100 11.93 39.89 0.29
CA ASN A 100 12.40 38.53 0.46
C ASN A 100 13.73 38.30 -0.28
N ASP A 101 13.90 38.85 -1.49
CA ASP A 101 15.17 38.81 -2.21
C ASP A 101 16.29 39.49 -1.42
N HIS A 102 15.99 40.62 -0.77
CA HIS A 102 16.94 41.28 0.12
C HIS A 102 17.36 40.35 1.28
N ILE A 103 16.42 39.75 2.02
CA ILE A 103 16.73 38.84 3.13
C ILE A 103 17.55 37.63 2.68
N GLU A 104 17.21 37.06 1.52
CA GLU A 104 17.85 35.84 1.02
C GLU A 104 19.23 36.07 0.39
N LYS A 105 19.46 37.23 -0.22
CA LYS A 105 20.66 37.46 -1.05
C LYS A 105 21.57 38.58 -0.53
N ALA A 106 21.04 39.60 0.15
CA ALA A 106 21.79 40.83 0.43
C ALA A 106 21.90 41.20 1.93
N CYS A 107 20.95 40.80 2.78
CA CYS A 107 20.92 41.20 4.18
C CYS A 107 22.10 40.60 4.96
N THR A 108 23.00 41.44 5.45
CA THR A 108 24.20 41.04 6.21
C THR A 108 23.85 40.38 7.55
N ASN A 109 22.84 40.89 8.24
CA ASN A 109 22.45 40.40 9.57
C ASN A 109 21.43 39.25 9.52
N SER A 110 21.03 38.82 8.32
CA SER A 110 20.08 37.70 8.21
C SER A 110 20.73 36.44 8.75
N THR A 111 20.05 35.71 9.63
CA THR A 111 20.49 34.38 10.02
C THR A 111 20.47 33.44 8.81
N VAL A 112 21.63 32.89 8.45
CA VAL A 112 21.80 31.92 7.38
C VAL A 112 22.37 30.62 7.92
N GLU A 113 22.10 29.54 7.20
CA GLU A 113 22.69 28.23 7.47
C GLU A 113 23.93 28.06 6.58
N CYS A 114 24.88 27.25 7.05
CA CYS A 114 26.00 26.86 6.20
C CYS A 114 25.47 26.14 4.94
N PRO A 115 26.02 26.37 3.74
CA PRO A 115 25.72 25.58 2.55
C PRO A 115 25.85 24.06 2.76
N SER A 116 26.75 23.63 3.65
CA SER A 116 26.91 22.23 4.07
C SER A 116 25.87 21.75 5.08
N ALA A 117 24.82 22.52 5.38
CA ALA A 117 23.69 22.09 6.21
C ALA A 117 22.95 20.88 5.60
N VAL A 118 23.02 20.71 4.27
CA VAL A 118 22.49 19.53 3.55
C VAL A 118 23.14 18.21 4.01
N ILE A 119 24.38 18.28 4.51
CA ILE A 119 25.11 17.16 5.13
C ILE A 119 25.23 17.30 6.64
N LYS A 120 24.29 18.04 7.25
CA LYS A 120 24.14 18.23 8.70
C LYS A 120 25.27 19.02 9.36
N CYS A 121 25.88 19.98 8.65
CA CYS A 121 26.65 21.01 9.35
C CYS A 121 25.73 21.77 10.33
N PRO A 122 26.08 21.86 11.63
CA PRO A 122 25.22 22.45 12.65
C PRO A 122 25.26 23.99 12.69
N TRP A 123 26.13 24.62 11.89
CA TRP A 123 26.36 26.05 11.96
C TRP A 123 25.17 26.86 11.43
N ARG A 124 24.74 27.82 12.24
CA ARG A 124 23.79 28.88 11.90
C ARG A 124 24.32 30.19 12.49
N GLY A 125 24.36 31.24 11.70
CA GLY A 125 24.92 32.52 12.11
C GLY A 125 24.48 33.66 11.21
N GLN A 126 24.99 34.86 11.46
CA GLN A 126 24.75 36.02 10.59
C GLN A 126 25.48 35.83 9.25
N ARG A 127 24.96 36.41 8.17
CA ARG A 127 25.50 36.21 6.81
C ARG A 127 26.91 36.77 6.65
N ASP A 128 27.23 37.85 7.33
CA ASP A 128 28.58 38.43 7.38
C ASP A 128 29.63 37.45 7.95
N GLN A 129 29.26 36.61 8.92
CA GLN A 129 30.11 35.58 9.53
C GLN A 129 30.24 34.29 8.69
N LEU A 130 29.46 34.17 7.60
CA LEU A 130 29.42 32.94 6.81
C LEU A 130 30.76 32.62 6.14
N ASN A 131 31.45 33.64 5.61
CA ASN A 131 32.74 33.44 4.92
C ASN A 131 33.82 32.94 5.88
N ASP A 132 33.86 33.46 7.11
CA ASP A 132 34.79 33.02 8.15
C ASP A 132 34.52 31.57 8.58
N HIS A 133 33.24 31.21 8.68
CA HIS A 133 32.85 29.83 8.92
C HIS A 133 33.24 28.91 7.75
N LEU A 134 32.96 29.29 6.51
CA LEU A 134 33.28 28.49 5.32
C LEU A 134 34.77 28.18 5.21
N ALA A 135 35.64 29.12 5.59
CA ALA A 135 37.09 28.91 5.62
C ALA A 135 37.54 27.82 6.61
N THR A 136 36.73 27.51 7.63
CA THR A 136 37.06 26.54 8.70
C THR A 136 36.08 25.36 8.78
N CYS A 137 35.11 25.29 7.86
CA CYS A 137 34.04 24.30 7.93
C CYS A 137 34.55 22.90 7.56
N ALA A 138 34.54 21.97 8.53
CA ALA A 138 34.95 20.59 8.33
C ALA A 138 34.13 19.83 7.27
N PHE A 139 32.91 20.30 6.97
CA PHE A 139 31.98 19.66 6.04
C PHE A 139 32.11 20.19 4.61
N GLU A 140 32.68 21.38 4.41
CA GLU A 140 32.79 22.01 3.10
C GLU A 140 33.62 21.20 2.09
N PRO A 141 34.75 20.56 2.45
CA PRO A 141 35.53 19.76 1.51
C PRO A 141 34.79 18.53 0.98
N ILE A 142 33.91 17.93 1.79
CA ILE A 142 33.16 16.72 1.42
C ILE A 142 31.77 17.04 0.83
N ARG A 143 31.35 18.31 0.88
CA ARG A 143 30.05 18.77 0.39
C ARG A 143 29.78 18.37 -1.07
N PRO A 144 30.70 18.52 -2.03
CA PRO A 144 30.40 18.21 -3.44
C PRO A 144 30.00 16.75 -3.64
N MET A 145 30.77 15.81 -3.07
CA MET A 145 30.54 14.37 -3.19
C MET A 145 29.18 13.95 -2.60
N PHE A 146 28.86 14.43 -1.39
CA PHE A 146 27.57 14.12 -0.79
C PHE A 146 26.40 14.83 -1.49
N SER A 147 26.62 16.03 -2.05
CA SER A 147 25.58 16.75 -2.80
C SER A 147 25.18 15.99 -4.06
N GLU A 148 26.16 15.40 -4.76
CA GLU A 148 25.91 14.51 -5.90
C GLU A 148 25.08 13.28 -5.47
N LEU A 149 25.49 12.60 -4.41
CA LEU A 149 24.76 11.43 -3.88
C LEU A 149 23.34 11.78 -3.41
N ILE A 150 23.14 12.95 -2.79
CA ILE A 150 21.82 13.45 -2.39
C ILE A 150 20.95 13.72 -3.62
N ASN A 151 21.53 14.30 -4.68
CA ASN A 151 20.82 14.57 -5.93
C ASN A 151 20.44 13.27 -6.65
N GLU A 152 21.34 12.30 -6.74
CA GLU A 152 21.04 10.97 -7.28
C GLU A 152 19.92 10.28 -6.51
N ASN A 153 19.98 10.30 -5.18
CA ASN A 153 18.91 9.75 -4.34
C ASN A 153 17.57 10.46 -4.56
N ARG A 154 17.59 11.77 -4.80
CA ARG A 154 16.38 12.52 -5.15
C ARG A 154 15.84 12.09 -6.50
N GLN A 155 16.68 12.01 -7.53
CA GLN A 155 16.30 11.55 -8.87
C GLN A 155 15.73 10.13 -8.84
N LEU A 156 16.36 9.21 -8.10
CA LEU A 156 15.86 7.85 -7.92
C LEU A 156 14.49 7.83 -7.23
N LYS A 157 14.28 8.66 -6.20
CA LYS A 157 12.96 8.80 -5.55
C LYS A 157 11.90 9.34 -6.52
N GLU A 158 12.24 10.33 -7.33
CA GLU A 158 11.35 10.88 -8.37
C GLU A 158 11.01 9.81 -9.42
N GLN A 159 12.01 9.04 -9.88
CA GLN A 159 11.80 7.91 -10.78
C GLN A 159 10.88 6.85 -10.18
N VAL A 160 11.09 6.47 -8.91
CA VAL A 160 10.23 5.51 -8.20
C VAL A 160 8.80 6.05 -8.10
N GLN A 161 8.63 7.32 -7.75
CA GLN A 161 7.30 7.94 -7.68
C GLN A 161 6.63 7.99 -9.06
N GLN A 162 7.39 8.28 -10.12
CA GLN A 162 6.89 8.27 -11.48
C GLN A 162 6.50 6.87 -11.93
N LEU A 163 7.29 5.85 -11.60
CA LEU A 163 6.96 4.45 -11.86
C LEU A 163 5.72 4.01 -11.07
N GLN A 164 5.56 4.44 -9.82
CA GLN A 164 4.36 4.19 -9.03
C GLN A 164 3.13 4.85 -9.65
N MET A 165 3.23 6.11 -10.08
CA MET A 165 2.14 6.79 -10.79
C MET A 165 1.83 6.13 -12.14
N ASN A 166 2.84 5.66 -12.87
CA ASN A 166 2.65 4.94 -14.12
C ASN A 166 1.99 3.58 -13.88
N ASN A 167 2.39 2.84 -12.85
CA ASN A 167 1.74 1.59 -12.46
C ASN A 167 0.29 1.84 -12.04
N GLN A 168 0.02 2.89 -11.26
CA GLN A 168 -1.35 3.27 -10.90
C GLN A 168 -2.15 3.64 -12.14
N ARG A 169 -1.57 4.41 -13.08
CA ARG A 169 -2.23 4.73 -14.36
C ARG A 169 -2.44 3.49 -15.20
N LEU A 170 -1.50 2.56 -15.26
CA LEU A 170 -1.66 1.30 -15.98
C LEU A 170 -2.72 0.42 -15.31
N GLN A 171 -2.84 0.44 -13.98
CA GLN A 171 -3.93 -0.21 -13.26
C GLN A 171 -5.27 0.48 -13.54
N ASP A 172 -5.33 1.81 -13.54
CA ASP A 172 -6.54 2.58 -13.87
C ASP A 172 -6.90 2.42 -15.36
N THR A 173 -5.91 2.30 -16.24
CA THR A 173 -6.10 2.08 -17.68
C THR A 173 -6.48 0.65 -17.94
N ALA A 174 -5.90 -0.33 -17.25
CA ALA A 174 -6.36 -1.72 -17.28
C ALA A 174 -7.78 -1.83 -16.73
N ALA A 175 -8.13 -1.12 -15.65
CA ALA A 175 -9.49 -1.05 -15.12
C ALA A 175 -10.46 -0.33 -16.08
N ARG A 176 -9.97 0.65 -16.87
CA ARG A 176 -10.75 1.32 -17.91
C ARG A 176 -10.87 0.49 -19.18
N GLU A 177 -9.82 -0.20 -19.61
CA GLU A 177 -9.82 -1.17 -20.71
C GLU A 177 -10.72 -2.34 -20.36
N MET A 178 -10.69 -2.84 -19.13
CA MET A 178 -11.72 -3.77 -18.61
C MET A 178 -13.14 -3.19 -18.68
N ASN A 179 -13.32 -1.87 -18.70
CA ASN A 179 -14.60 -1.18 -18.89
C ASN A 179 -14.87 -0.70 -20.35
N THR A 180 -13.89 -0.70 -21.26
CA THR A 180 -14.02 -0.16 -22.64
C THR A 180 -13.60 -1.11 -23.76
N THR A 181 -12.82 -2.15 -23.50
CA THR A 181 -12.60 -3.27 -24.41
C THR A 181 -13.58 -4.39 -24.07
N GLY A 182 -14.85 -4.15 -24.39
CA GLY A 182 -15.72 -5.24 -24.77
C GLY A 182 -15.11 -5.90 -26.02
N PHE A 183 -14.61 -7.12 -25.86
CA PHE A 183 -14.58 -8.22 -26.81
C PHE A 183 -13.68 -9.35 -26.28
N LEU A 184 -14.11 -9.97 -25.18
CA LEU A 184 -14.20 -11.42 -25.07
C LEU A 184 -15.60 -11.72 -24.46
N ASP A 185 -16.60 -11.69 -25.34
CA ASP A 185 -17.99 -12.15 -25.16
C ASP A 185 -18.88 -11.43 -24.11
N ASP A 186 -19.10 -10.12 -24.30
CA ASP A 186 -20.16 -9.33 -23.60
C ASP A 186 -21.61 -9.72 -23.99
N ASN A 187 -21.79 -10.84 -24.71
CA ASN A 187 -23.09 -11.43 -24.99
C ASN A 187 -23.26 -12.82 -24.35
N ARG A 188 -22.38 -13.25 -23.44
CA ARG A 188 -22.76 -14.31 -22.52
C ARG A 188 -23.67 -13.65 -21.48
N PRO A 189 -25.01 -13.87 -21.47
CA PRO A 189 -25.82 -13.48 -20.33
C PRO A 189 -25.17 -14.04 -19.06
N PRO A 190 -25.41 -13.49 -17.85
CA PRO A 190 -25.03 -14.21 -16.64
C PRO A 190 -25.64 -15.59 -16.81
N LYS A 191 -24.79 -16.58 -17.12
CA LYS A 191 -25.24 -17.96 -17.24
C LYS A 191 -25.92 -18.21 -15.89
N ASP A 192 -26.94 -19.04 -15.86
CA ASP A 192 -27.29 -19.70 -14.60
C ASP A 192 -26.07 -20.60 -14.22
N ILE A 193 -24.95 -19.96 -13.83
CA ILE A 193 -23.66 -20.56 -13.48
C ILE A 193 -23.92 -21.53 -12.35
N ILE A 194 -24.77 -21.10 -11.43
CA ILE A 194 -25.26 -21.88 -10.32
C ILE A 194 -26.73 -22.18 -10.57
N ASP A 195 -27.02 -23.39 -11.04
CA ASP A 195 -28.39 -23.86 -11.22
C ASP A 195 -29.16 -23.76 -9.89
N THR A 196 -30.40 -23.28 -9.97
CA THR A 196 -31.34 -23.22 -8.85
C THR A 196 -31.69 -24.60 -8.27
N SER A 197 -31.47 -25.67 -9.05
CA SER A 197 -31.67 -27.07 -8.62
C SER A 197 -30.56 -27.64 -7.74
N GLU A 198 -29.38 -27.00 -7.67
CA GLU A 198 -28.26 -27.51 -6.88
C GLU A 198 -28.57 -27.48 -5.37
N PRO A 199 -28.16 -28.54 -4.63
CA PRO A 199 -28.36 -28.58 -3.19
C PRO A 199 -27.65 -27.39 -2.52
N ARG A 200 -28.40 -26.57 -1.76
CA ARG A 200 -27.92 -25.32 -1.15
C ARG A 200 -26.58 -25.45 -0.41
N SER A 201 -26.28 -26.61 0.16
CA SER A 201 -25.06 -26.84 0.94
C SER A 201 -23.81 -27.16 0.10
N LYS A 202 -23.94 -27.61 -1.15
CA LYS A 202 -22.80 -28.01 -1.99
C LYS A 202 -22.99 -27.52 -3.42
N ILE A 203 -22.14 -26.58 -3.82
CA ILE A 203 -22.18 -25.95 -5.13
C ILE A 203 -21.00 -26.46 -5.96
N LYS A 204 -21.29 -26.98 -7.16
CA LYS A 204 -20.30 -27.64 -8.02
C LYS A 204 -20.12 -26.89 -9.33
N LEU A 205 -19.05 -26.12 -9.39
CA LEU A 205 -18.68 -25.28 -10.52
C LEU A 205 -17.37 -25.74 -11.17
N HIS A 206 -17.06 -27.03 -11.07
CA HIS A 206 -15.93 -27.65 -11.77
C HIS A 206 -16.07 -27.53 -13.29
N GLN A 207 -14.99 -27.17 -13.99
CA GLN A 207 -14.93 -27.10 -15.46
C GLN A 207 -16.07 -26.30 -16.09
N LYS A 208 -16.34 -25.11 -15.55
CA LYS A 208 -17.39 -24.21 -16.03
C LYS A 208 -16.87 -23.08 -16.90
N GLU A 209 -15.56 -23.07 -17.18
CA GLU A 209 -14.86 -21.98 -17.88
C GLU A 209 -15.07 -20.65 -17.15
N LEU A 210 -14.98 -20.66 -15.81
CA LEU A 210 -15.10 -19.44 -15.01
C LEU A 210 -13.79 -18.66 -15.02
N TYR A 211 -13.90 -17.35 -15.16
CA TYR A 211 -12.80 -16.40 -15.11
C TYR A 211 -12.92 -15.51 -13.87
N ASP A 212 -11.91 -14.68 -13.63
CA ASP A 212 -11.89 -13.73 -12.50
C ASP A 212 -13.14 -12.85 -12.44
N MET A 213 -13.68 -12.44 -13.60
CA MET A 213 -14.89 -11.62 -13.72
C MET A 213 -16.15 -12.32 -13.20
N ASP A 214 -16.21 -13.65 -13.26
CA ASP A 214 -17.35 -14.44 -12.76
C ASP A 214 -17.34 -14.56 -11.23
N MET A 215 -16.19 -14.31 -10.59
CA MET A 215 -16.00 -14.62 -9.18
C MET A 215 -16.80 -13.72 -8.25
N GLU A 216 -17.10 -12.49 -8.65
CA GLU A 216 -18.01 -11.64 -7.88
C GLU A 216 -19.40 -12.26 -7.81
N TYR A 217 -19.95 -12.71 -8.94
CA TYR A 217 -21.24 -13.39 -8.99
C TYR A 217 -21.22 -14.69 -8.18
N VAL A 218 -20.19 -15.52 -8.34
CA VAL A 218 -20.03 -16.76 -7.58
C VAL A 218 -20.00 -16.48 -6.08
N VAL A 219 -19.25 -15.48 -5.62
CA VAL A 219 -19.20 -15.08 -4.21
C VAL A 219 -20.59 -14.66 -3.71
N GLN A 220 -21.27 -13.78 -4.45
CA GLN A 220 -22.60 -13.29 -4.07
C GLN A 220 -23.62 -14.43 -3.98
N GLU A 221 -23.70 -15.28 -5.00
CA GLU A 221 -24.73 -16.30 -5.07
C GLU A 221 -24.38 -17.56 -4.26
N ALA A 222 -23.15 -18.07 -4.34
CA ALA A 222 -22.74 -19.31 -3.67
C ALA A 222 -22.47 -19.13 -2.18
N ILE A 223 -21.69 -18.10 -1.83
CA ILE A 223 -21.14 -17.92 -0.48
C ILE A 223 -22.08 -17.07 0.36
N ILE A 224 -22.59 -15.96 -0.18
CA ILE A 224 -23.42 -15.01 0.58
C ILE A 224 -24.88 -15.44 0.59
N ARG A 225 -25.50 -15.65 -0.58
CA ARG A 225 -26.94 -15.95 -0.69
C ARG A 225 -27.27 -17.41 -0.36
N LYS A 226 -26.62 -18.38 -1.01
CA LYS A 226 -26.88 -19.80 -0.78
C LYS A 226 -26.20 -20.34 0.46
N GLN A 227 -25.17 -19.65 0.98
CA GLN A 227 -24.43 -20.05 2.17
C GLN A 227 -23.94 -21.50 2.08
N CYS A 228 -23.28 -21.84 0.97
CA CYS A 228 -22.80 -23.20 0.76
C CYS A 228 -21.69 -23.57 1.76
N LYS A 229 -21.65 -24.86 2.13
CA LYS A 229 -20.59 -25.46 2.94
C LYS A 229 -19.43 -25.96 2.09
N ILE A 230 -19.73 -26.35 0.85
CA ILE A 230 -18.76 -26.91 -0.08
C ILE A 230 -18.87 -26.15 -1.39
N LEU A 231 -17.78 -25.52 -1.80
CA LEU A 231 -17.66 -24.81 -3.07
C LEU A 231 -16.55 -25.44 -3.90
N ASP A 232 -16.94 -26.04 -5.02
CA ASP A 232 -16.01 -26.64 -5.97
C ASP A 232 -15.86 -25.74 -7.20
N LEU A 233 -14.69 -25.11 -7.32
CA LEU A 233 -14.30 -24.22 -8.42
C LEU A 233 -13.10 -24.79 -9.20
N SER A 234 -12.84 -26.08 -9.07
CA SER A 234 -11.68 -26.71 -9.69
C SER A 234 -11.74 -26.69 -11.23
N ALA A 235 -10.59 -26.68 -11.88
CA ALA A 235 -10.45 -26.70 -13.34
C ALA A 235 -11.21 -25.55 -14.05
N ASN A 236 -10.98 -24.33 -13.60
CA ASN A 236 -11.45 -23.09 -14.23
C ASN A 236 -10.25 -22.19 -14.59
N HIS A 237 -10.50 -20.93 -14.92
CA HIS A 237 -9.50 -19.92 -15.29
C HIS A 237 -9.36 -18.83 -14.21
N ILE A 238 -9.55 -19.21 -12.94
CA ILE A 238 -9.46 -18.30 -11.80
C ILE A 238 -7.99 -17.98 -11.53
N ARG A 239 -7.61 -16.71 -11.58
CA ARG A 239 -6.28 -16.22 -11.24
C ARG A 239 -6.27 -15.60 -9.85
N SER A 240 -5.22 -14.86 -9.53
CA SER A 240 -5.05 -14.20 -8.24
C SER A 240 -6.16 -13.18 -7.94
N GLU A 241 -6.75 -12.56 -8.97
CA GLU A 241 -7.85 -11.60 -8.82
C GLU A 241 -9.15 -12.28 -8.37
N GLY A 242 -9.54 -13.37 -9.01
CA GLY A 242 -10.68 -14.16 -8.57
C GLY A 242 -10.46 -14.84 -7.22
N ALA A 243 -9.22 -15.23 -6.90
CA ALA A 243 -8.85 -15.69 -5.56
C ALA A 243 -8.97 -14.57 -4.50
N SER A 244 -8.66 -13.33 -4.86
CA SER A 244 -8.87 -12.15 -4.00
C SER A 244 -10.35 -11.95 -3.66
N ALA A 245 -11.24 -12.10 -4.64
CA ALA A 245 -12.68 -12.01 -4.42
C ALA A 245 -13.17 -13.05 -3.39
N LEU A 246 -12.66 -14.29 -3.45
CA LEU A 246 -12.92 -15.31 -2.43
C LEU A 246 -12.31 -14.93 -1.07
N ALA A 247 -11.07 -14.47 -1.03
CA ALA A 247 -10.38 -14.10 0.20
C ALA A 247 -11.13 -13.01 0.98
N ASN A 248 -11.70 -12.03 0.29
CA ASN A 248 -12.46 -10.92 0.88
C ASN A 248 -13.66 -11.38 1.71
N VAL A 249 -14.28 -12.52 1.37
CA VAL A 249 -15.42 -13.08 2.12
C VAL A 249 -15.05 -14.24 3.02
N LEU A 250 -13.97 -14.97 2.71
CA LEU A 250 -13.54 -16.15 3.47
C LEU A 250 -13.24 -15.84 4.94
N GLY A 251 -12.68 -14.66 5.24
CA GLY A 251 -12.33 -14.28 6.60
C GLY A 251 -13.55 -14.17 7.52
N THR A 252 -14.71 -13.74 7.00
CA THR A 252 -15.93 -13.51 7.80
C THR A 252 -17.01 -14.57 7.57
N ASN A 253 -16.82 -15.48 6.61
CA ASN A 253 -17.82 -16.49 6.29
C ASN A 253 -17.87 -17.59 7.38
N PRO A 254 -19.04 -17.81 8.02
CA PRO A 254 -19.15 -18.75 9.14
C PRO A 254 -19.59 -20.17 8.71
N ILE A 255 -19.59 -20.50 7.41
CA ILE A 255 -20.30 -21.70 6.90
C ILE A 255 -19.45 -22.54 5.95
N LEU A 256 -18.58 -21.94 5.14
CA LEU A 256 -17.80 -22.65 4.15
C LEU A 256 -16.76 -23.53 4.84
N GLU A 257 -16.88 -24.84 4.62
CA GLU A 257 -16.07 -25.91 5.22
C GLU A 257 -15.06 -26.47 4.22
N GLU A 258 -15.40 -26.51 2.92
CA GLU A 258 -14.52 -27.06 1.88
C GLU A 258 -14.47 -26.14 0.65
N LEU A 259 -13.25 -25.78 0.23
CA LEU A 259 -12.99 -24.97 -0.97
C LEU A 259 -12.06 -25.71 -1.92
N TYR A 260 -12.52 -25.93 -3.15
CA TYR A 260 -11.73 -26.54 -4.20
C TYR A 260 -11.35 -25.52 -5.26
N LEU A 261 -10.05 -25.27 -5.41
CA LEU A 261 -9.49 -24.37 -6.41
C LEU A 261 -8.41 -25.06 -7.25
N ASP A 262 -8.28 -26.39 -7.20
CA ASP A 262 -7.26 -27.08 -7.98
C ASP A 262 -7.43 -26.88 -9.50
N HIS A 263 -6.35 -26.97 -10.26
CA HIS A 263 -6.32 -26.75 -11.71
C HIS A 263 -6.81 -25.36 -12.13
N ASN A 264 -6.36 -24.32 -11.43
CA ASN A 264 -6.61 -22.91 -11.78
C ASN A 264 -5.26 -22.18 -11.96
N CYS A 265 -5.26 -20.85 -11.91
CA CYS A 265 -4.08 -20.00 -12.08
C CYS A 265 -3.87 -19.09 -10.87
N VAL A 266 -4.18 -19.57 -9.65
CA VAL A 266 -4.20 -18.77 -8.41
C VAL A 266 -2.87 -18.07 -8.13
N SER A 267 -1.73 -18.70 -8.47
CA SER A 267 -0.36 -18.19 -8.25
C SER A 267 0.01 -17.93 -6.78
N ASP A 268 1.24 -17.51 -6.53
CA ASP A 268 1.72 -17.14 -5.19
C ASP A 268 0.93 -15.98 -4.57
N MET A 269 0.55 -14.99 -5.39
CA MET A 269 -0.23 -13.85 -4.93
C MET A 269 -1.63 -14.27 -4.45
N GLY A 270 -2.31 -15.14 -5.19
CA GLY A 270 -3.61 -15.65 -4.77
C GLY A 270 -3.50 -16.53 -3.53
N ALA A 271 -2.46 -17.37 -3.44
CA ALA A 271 -2.20 -18.18 -2.24
C ALA A 271 -1.94 -17.31 -1.01
N GLN A 272 -1.20 -16.21 -1.15
CA GLN A 272 -0.99 -15.22 -0.09
C GLN A 272 -2.30 -14.62 0.41
N LEU A 273 -3.17 -14.15 -0.49
CA LEU A 273 -4.44 -13.53 -0.13
C LEU A 273 -5.37 -14.52 0.59
N LEU A 274 -5.49 -15.74 0.08
CA LEU A 274 -6.24 -16.81 0.72
C LEU A 274 -5.66 -17.14 2.11
N ALA A 275 -4.33 -17.27 2.22
CA ALA A 275 -3.66 -17.55 3.49
C ALA A 275 -3.91 -16.45 4.53
N GLN A 276 -3.86 -15.17 4.15
CA GLN A 276 -4.14 -14.05 5.03
C GLN A 276 -5.59 -14.08 5.55
N ALA A 277 -6.56 -14.30 4.65
CA ALA A 277 -7.97 -14.40 5.02
C ALA A 277 -8.26 -15.56 5.99
N ILE A 278 -7.62 -16.72 5.75
CA ILE A 278 -7.81 -17.93 6.57
C ILE A 278 -7.07 -17.83 7.92
N SER A 279 -5.92 -17.15 7.96
CA SER A 279 -5.07 -17.01 9.16
C SER A 279 -5.73 -16.19 10.27
N ALA A 280 -6.36 -15.07 9.91
CA ALA A 280 -6.79 -14.07 10.89
C ALA A 280 -8.18 -14.36 11.49
N ASN A 281 -9.14 -14.81 10.67
CA ASN A 281 -10.56 -14.71 11.02
C ASN A 281 -11.40 -15.96 10.69
N ASN A 282 -10.92 -16.85 9.80
CA ASN A 282 -11.71 -18.00 9.40
C ASN A 282 -11.66 -19.13 10.45
N THR A 283 -12.83 -19.49 10.98
CA THR A 283 -12.98 -20.52 12.02
C THR A 283 -13.69 -21.79 11.54
N HIS A 284 -13.98 -21.90 10.23
CA HIS A 284 -14.85 -22.95 9.69
C HIS A 284 -14.22 -23.81 8.59
N LEU A 285 -13.33 -23.26 7.77
CA LEU A 285 -12.74 -23.95 6.64
C LEU A 285 -11.86 -25.12 7.13
N ARG A 286 -12.21 -26.32 6.68
CA ARG A 286 -11.54 -27.59 7.04
C ARG A 286 -10.69 -28.14 5.91
N VAL A 287 -11.03 -27.80 4.67
CA VAL A 287 -10.43 -28.40 3.47
C VAL A 287 -10.13 -27.34 2.44
N LEU A 288 -8.89 -27.33 1.97
CA LEU A 288 -8.42 -26.43 0.92
C LEU A 288 -7.65 -27.21 -0.15
N TYR A 289 -8.15 -27.17 -1.38
CA TYR A 289 -7.44 -27.68 -2.56
C TYR A 289 -6.88 -26.53 -3.39
N LEU A 290 -5.57 -26.56 -3.60
CA LEU A 290 -4.79 -25.59 -4.37
C LEU A 290 -3.80 -26.32 -5.30
N GLY A 291 -4.09 -27.56 -5.69
CA GLY A 291 -3.23 -28.32 -6.60
C GLY A 291 -3.20 -27.71 -8.00
N SER A 292 -2.11 -27.84 -8.75
CA SER A 292 -2.01 -27.36 -10.14
C SER A 292 -2.37 -25.88 -10.29
N ASN A 293 -1.73 -24.99 -9.52
CA ASN A 293 -2.03 -23.54 -9.46
C ASN A 293 -0.81 -22.64 -9.67
N SER A 294 0.32 -23.22 -10.10
CA SER A 294 1.59 -22.52 -10.26
C SER A 294 2.09 -21.84 -8.97
N ILE A 295 1.83 -22.46 -7.82
CA ILE A 295 2.34 -22.00 -6.51
C ILE A 295 3.81 -22.41 -6.38
N THR A 296 4.67 -21.47 -6.01
CA THR A 296 6.09 -21.69 -5.76
C THR A 296 6.39 -21.75 -4.25
N TYR A 297 7.67 -21.70 -3.88
CA TYR A 297 8.08 -21.63 -2.48
C TYR A 297 7.54 -20.38 -1.76
N GLU A 298 7.27 -19.27 -2.48
CA GLU A 298 6.76 -18.02 -1.90
C GLU A 298 5.31 -18.17 -1.44
N GLY A 299 4.42 -18.72 -2.28
CA GLY A 299 3.05 -19.02 -1.87
C GLY A 299 2.99 -20.08 -0.78
N ALA A 300 3.86 -21.10 -0.84
CA ALA A 300 3.98 -22.10 0.23
C ALA A 300 4.44 -21.50 1.56
N GLN A 301 5.30 -20.48 1.55
CA GLN A 301 5.70 -19.74 2.74
C GLN A 301 4.49 -19.05 3.40
N HIS A 302 3.62 -18.41 2.62
CA HIS A 302 2.41 -17.79 3.14
C HIS A 302 1.43 -18.81 3.72
N LEU A 303 1.25 -19.96 3.06
CA LEU A 303 0.44 -21.05 3.57
C LEU A 303 1.02 -21.61 4.88
N ALA A 304 2.34 -21.77 4.97
CA ALA A 304 3.00 -22.19 6.20
C ALA A 304 2.80 -21.17 7.33
N GLU A 305 2.90 -19.87 7.03
CA GLU A 305 2.65 -18.82 8.03
C GLU A 305 1.20 -18.87 8.54
N MET A 306 0.22 -19.05 7.64
CA MET A 306 -1.19 -19.23 8.02
C MET A 306 -1.39 -20.44 8.95
N LEU A 307 -0.71 -21.56 8.70
CA LEU A 307 -0.81 -22.75 9.54
C LEU A 307 -0.23 -22.55 10.97
N LYS A 308 0.61 -21.53 11.19
CA LYS A 308 1.10 -21.20 12.55
C LYS A 308 -0.02 -20.72 13.45
N THR A 309 -1.04 -20.05 12.93
CA THR A 309 -2.14 -19.46 13.70
C THR A 309 -3.46 -20.20 13.49
N ASN A 310 -3.76 -20.64 12.27
CA ASN A 310 -5.00 -21.33 11.97
C ASN A 310 -5.07 -22.69 12.67
N ARG A 311 -6.22 -22.98 13.28
CA ARG A 311 -6.50 -24.22 14.03
C ARG A 311 -7.74 -24.94 13.51
N THR A 312 -8.17 -24.61 12.31
CA THR A 312 -9.43 -25.10 11.75
C THR A 312 -9.23 -25.93 10.51
N LEU A 313 -8.20 -25.64 9.72
CA LEU A 313 -7.84 -26.40 8.55
C LEU A 313 -7.28 -27.78 8.94
N ASN A 314 -7.90 -28.81 8.38
CA ASN A 314 -7.55 -30.22 8.61
C ASN A 314 -6.86 -30.84 7.38
N ARG A 315 -7.24 -30.41 6.17
CA ARG A 315 -6.74 -30.99 4.92
C ARG A 315 -6.25 -29.91 3.98
N LEU A 316 -5.00 -30.03 3.53
CA LEU A 316 -4.34 -29.11 2.62
C LEU A 316 -3.76 -29.87 1.44
N TYR A 317 -4.27 -29.61 0.24
CA TYR A 317 -3.84 -30.27 -0.99
C TYR A 317 -3.14 -29.27 -1.91
N LEU A 318 -1.88 -29.53 -2.20
CA LEU A 318 -0.97 -28.66 -2.96
C LEU A 318 -0.26 -29.42 -4.09
N PHE A 319 -0.83 -30.53 -4.56
CA PHE A 319 -0.22 -31.37 -5.58
C PHE A 319 0.04 -30.62 -6.89
N GLU A 320 1.01 -31.06 -7.69
CA GLU A 320 1.35 -30.55 -9.02
C GLU A 320 1.58 -29.04 -9.06
N ASN A 321 2.27 -28.50 -8.05
CA ASN A 321 2.77 -27.13 -8.01
C ASN A 321 4.32 -27.10 -8.13
N ASN A 322 4.91 -25.91 -8.04
CA ASN A 322 6.35 -25.67 -8.14
C ASN A 322 6.95 -25.28 -6.77
N ILE A 323 6.48 -25.90 -5.69
CA ILE A 323 6.83 -25.52 -4.31
C ILE A 323 8.32 -25.67 -4.00
N GLY A 324 8.99 -26.65 -4.63
CA GLY A 324 10.41 -26.92 -4.47
C GLY A 324 10.82 -27.35 -3.06
N ASP A 325 12.12 -27.57 -2.87
CA ASP A 325 12.71 -27.99 -1.59
C ASP A 325 12.40 -27.00 -0.47
N ARG A 326 12.55 -25.70 -0.77
CA ARG A 326 12.38 -24.64 0.22
C ARG A 326 10.95 -24.57 0.75
N GLY A 327 9.95 -24.63 -0.14
CA GLY A 327 8.55 -24.56 0.28
C GLY A 327 8.12 -25.81 1.06
N ILE A 328 8.59 -27.00 0.66
CA ILE A 328 8.29 -28.24 1.39
C ILE A 328 8.97 -28.23 2.77
N GLN A 329 10.20 -27.73 2.88
CA GLN A 329 10.88 -27.53 4.16
C GLN A 329 10.05 -26.64 5.10
N LEU A 330 9.54 -25.50 4.61
CA LEU A 330 8.72 -24.59 5.41
C LEU A 330 7.41 -25.24 5.89
N LEU A 331 6.73 -25.96 5.00
CA LEU A 331 5.51 -26.71 5.33
C LEU A 331 5.80 -27.82 6.35
N ALA A 332 6.89 -28.57 6.18
CA ALA A 332 7.31 -29.59 7.13
C ALA A 332 7.60 -28.98 8.52
N GLN A 333 8.36 -27.90 8.58
CA GLN A 333 8.70 -27.22 9.84
C GLN A 333 7.47 -26.71 10.59
N VAL A 334 6.51 -26.08 9.91
CA VAL A 334 5.29 -25.60 10.59
C VAL A 334 4.46 -26.78 11.14
N LEU A 335 4.39 -27.89 10.42
CA LEU A 335 3.71 -29.10 10.90
C LEU A 335 4.50 -29.77 12.04
N THR A 336 5.83 -29.72 12.04
CA THR A 336 6.66 -30.21 13.15
C THR A 336 6.41 -29.41 14.42
N HIS A 337 6.44 -28.08 14.36
CA HIS A 337 6.57 -27.24 15.56
C HIS A 337 5.30 -26.49 15.98
N HIS A 338 4.39 -26.16 15.05
CA HIS A 338 3.33 -25.18 15.33
C HIS A 338 1.92 -25.68 15.10
N ASN A 339 1.70 -26.60 14.14
CA ASN A 339 0.36 -27.04 13.79
C ASN A 339 0.09 -28.50 14.23
N ARG A 340 -1.08 -28.72 14.83
CA ARG A 340 -1.57 -30.03 15.31
C ARG A 340 -3.01 -30.32 14.84
N THR A 341 -3.51 -29.56 13.87
CA THR A 341 -4.90 -29.67 13.37
C THR A 341 -4.92 -30.30 11.99
N VAL A 342 -3.90 -30.05 11.17
CA VAL A 342 -3.76 -30.69 9.87
C VAL A 342 -3.52 -32.18 10.03
N THR A 343 -4.38 -32.98 9.41
CA THR A 343 -4.36 -34.44 9.39
C THR A 343 -4.00 -35.01 8.02
N ASP A 344 -4.23 -34.27 6.94
CA ASP A 344 -3.99 -34.77 5.58
C ASP A 344 -3.31 -33.71 4.72
N VAL A 345 -2.13 -34.05 4.19
CA VAL A 345 -1.36 -33.19 3.30
C VAL A 345 -1.04 -33.93 2.01
N ASP A 346 -1.26 -33.27 0.88
CA ASP A 346 -0.86 -33.77 -0.45
C ASP A 346 0.11 -32.79 -1.11
N LEU A 347 1.33 -33.27 -1.36
CA LEU A 347 2.41 -32.54 -2.02
C LEU A 347 2.86 -33.26 -3.30
N ASN A 348 2.10 -34.25 -3.80
CA ASN A 348 2.45 -35.01 -5.00
C ASN A 348 2.87 -34.09 -6.15
N GLY A 349 3.86 -34.47 -6.95
CA GLY A 349 4.22 -33.71 -8.16
C GLY A 349 4.88 -32.34 -7.91
N ASN A 350 5.24 -32.01 -6.66
CA ASN A 350 6.13 -30.89 -6.37
C ASN A 350 7.58 -31.37 -6.47
N MET A 351 8.25 -31.02 -7.57
CA MET A 351 9.61 -31.48 -7.85
C MET A 351 10.60 -30.99 -6.79
N LEU A 352 11.35 -31.92 -6.20
CA LEU A 352 12.47 -31.64 -5.30
C LEU A 352 13.78 -31.68 -6.09
N GLU A 353 14.70 -30.77 -5.78
CA GLU A 353 16.04 -30.74 -6.39
C GLU A 353 17.02 -31.56 -5.55
N SER A 354 16.73 -31.78 -4.26
CA SER A 354 17.59 -32.46 -3.32
C SER A 354 16.87 -33.45 -2.40
N ASP A 355 17.56 -34.55 -2.07
CA ASP A 355 17.13 -35.50 -1.04
C ASP A 355 17.22 -34.94 0.38
N LEU A 356 17.91 -33.82 0.60
CA LEU A 356 17.99 -33.18 1.93
C LEU A 356 16.61 -32.82 2.49
N THR A 357 15.64 -32.55 1.61
CA THR A 357 14.26 -32.28 1.99
C THR A 357 13.59 -33.47 2.70
N ALA A 358 14.04 -34.70 2.42
CA ALA A 358 13.54 -35.90 3.07
C ALA A 358 13.81 -35.90 4.58
N ASP A 359 14.88 -35.26 5.05
CA ASP A 359 15.20 -35.17 6.48
C ASP A 359 14.13 -34.40 7.25
N PHE A 360 13.67 -33.27 6.68
CA PHE A 360 12.60 -32.46 7.26
C PHE A 360 11.26 -33.21 7.27
N LEU A 361 10.96 -33.96 6.20
CA LEU A 361 9.76 -34.80 6.15
C LEU A 361 9.83 -35.92 7.19
N VAL A 362 10.98 -36.57 7.36
CA VAL A 362 11.20 -37.59 8.40
C VAL A 362 11.04 -36.99 9.80
N GLU A 363 11.63 -35.83 10.06
CA GLU A 363 11.51 -35.14 11.36
C GLU A 363 10.06 -34.76 11.67
N MET A 364 9.35 -34.20 10.68
CA MET A 364 7.93 -33.89 10.77
C MET A 364 7.12 -35.15 11.08
N LEU A 365 7.37 -36.25 10.38
CA LEU A 365 6.67 -37.52 10.63
C LEU A 365 6.98 -38.07 12.02
N LYS A 366 8.20 -37.92 12.56
CA LYS A 366 8.50 -38.37 13.92
C LYS A 366 7.78 -37.55 15.00
N SER A 367 7.71 -36.23 14.81
CA SER A 367 7.27 -35.30 15.85
C SER A 367 5.77 -34.98 15.80
N ASN A 368 5.20 -34.88 14.60
CA ASN A 368 3.80 -34.52 14.44
C ASN A 368 2.90 -35.75 14.72
N GLN A 369 1.93 -35.59 15.63
CA GLN A 369 1.00 -36.66 16.02
C GLN A 369 -0.41 -36.51 15.40
N SER A 370 -0.71 -35.37 14.79
CA SER A 370 -2.03 -35.11 14.17
C SER A 370 -2.11 -35.62 12.73
N LEU A 371 -0.99 -35.59 12.00
CA LEU A 371 -0.91 -35.99 10.61
C LEU A 371 -1.16 -37.49 10.49
N LYS A 372 -2.12 -37.84 9.62
CA LYS A 372 -2.55 -39.21 9.30
C LYS A 372 -2.28 -39.58 7.86
N THR A 373 -2.23 -38.61 6.96
CA THR A 373 -1.98 -38.85 5.54
C THR A 373 -0.92 -37.89 5.02
N LEU A 374 0.11 -38.44 4.37
CA LEU A 374 1.09 -37.68 3.60
C LEU A 374 1.24 -38.30 2.21
N ARG A 375 1.13 -37.47 1.17
CA ARG A 375 1.40 -37.88 -0.21
C ARG A 375 2.50 -37.00 -0.81
N VAL A 376 3.57 -37.62 -1.31
CA VAL A 376 4.76 -37.00 -1.91
C VAL A 376 5.27 -37.83 -3.11
N CYS A 377 4.35 -38.51 -3.81
CA CYS A 377 4.65 -39.20 -5.04
C CYS A 377 5.06 -38.21 -6.13
N LYS A 378 5.91 -38.65 -7.07
CA LYS A 378 6.41 -37.80 -8.18
C LYS A 378 7.14 -36.53 -7.71
N CYS A 379 7.71 -36.52 -6.49
CA CYS A 379 8.52 -35.41 -5.97
C CYS A 379 10.03 -35.57 -6.22
N ASN A 380 10.48 -36.52 -7.06
CA ASN A 380 11.91 -36.78 -7.31
C ASN A 380 12.73 -37.24 -6.06
N LEU A 381 12.08 -37.84 -5.07
CA LEU A 381 12.78 -38.49 -3.94
C LEU A 381 13.52 -39.75 -4.41
N SER A 382 14.74 -39.95 -3.95
CA SER A 382 15.46 -41.20 -4.18
C SER A 382 14.83 -42.38 -3.44
N GLU A 383 15.16 -43.60 -3.86
CA GLU A 383 14.68 -44.81 -3.17
C GLU A 383 15.14 -44.88 -1.71
N THR A 384 16.34 -44.36 -1.38
CA THR A 384 16.82 -44.33 0.01
C THR A 384 15.94 -43.41 0.86
N SER A 385 15.61 -42.21 0.36
CA SER A 385 14.67 -41.28 1.01
C SER A 385 13.28 -41.89 1.19
N LYS A 386 12.74 -42.57 0.17
CA LYS A 386 11.44 -43.26 0.25
C LYS A 386 11.43 -44.37 1.31
N ILE A 387 12.49 -45.18 1.38
CA ILE A 387 12.63 -46.22 2.41
C ILE A 387 12.63 -45.60 3.80
N ARG A 388 13.42 -44.53 4.02
CA ARG A 388 13.46 -43.81 5.31
C ARG A 388 12.09 -43.28 5.73
N LEU A 389 11.32 -42.72 4.80
CA LEU A 389 9.96 -42.25 5.05
C LEU A 389 9.03 -43.41 5.42
N ARG A 390 9.07 -44.52 4.66
CA ARG A 390 8.29 -45.73 4.96
C ARG A 390 8.63 -46.30 6.34
N ASP A 391 9.91 -46.41 6.66
CA ASP A 391 10.40 -46.92 7.95
C ASP A 391 9.96 -46.03 9.11
N THR A 392 9.97 -44.71 8.92
CA THR A 392 9.54 -43.74 9.94
C THR A 392 8.06 -43.89 10.31
N VAL A 393 7.20 -44.24 9.34
CA VAL A 393 5.76 -44.41 9.59
C VAL A 393 5.35 -45.83 9.97
N ARG A 394 6.25 -46.83 9.91
CA ARG A 394 5.93 -48.23 10.30
C ARG A 394 5.36 -48.35 11.71
N SER A 395 5.83 -47.52 12.63
CA SER A 395 5.35 -47.50 14.02
C SER A 395 4.06 -46.71 14.21
N LYS A 396 3.61 -45.96 13.20
CA LYS A 396 2.38 -45.17 13.26
C LYS A 396 1.18 -45.98 12.77
N ARG A 397 0.27 -46.29 13.69
CA ARG A 397 -1.01 -46.94 13.36
C ARG A 397 -1.86 -46.03 12.48
N ASP A 398 -2.52 -46.62 11.49
CA ASP A 398 -3.47 -45.97 10.57
C ASP A 398 -2.89 -44.80 9.74
N PHE A 399 -1.56 -44.66 9.66
CA PHE A 399 -0.92 -43.64 8.84
C PHE A 399 -0.86 -44.06 7.36
N LYS A 400 -1.33 -43.19 6.47
CA LYS A 400 -1.35 -43.38 5.02
C LYS A 400 -0.22 -42.57 4.37
N LEU A 401 0.87 -43.25 4.03
CA LEU A 401 1.97 -42.65 3.28
C LEU A 401 1.89 -43.07 1.81
N ARG A 402 2.02 -42.12 0.89
CA ARG A 402 2.25 -42.37 -0.54
C ARG A 402 3.56 -41.68 -0.96
N VAL A 403 4.58 -42.47 -1.32
CA VAL A 403 5.96 -42.06 -1.66
C VAL A 403 6.50 -42.83 -2.85
#